data_AF-A0A2P8F952-F1
#
_entry.id   AF-A0A2P8F952-F1
#
_cell.length_a   1.000
_cell.length_b   1.000
_cell.length_c   1.000
_cell.angle_alpha   90.00
_cell.angle_beta   90.00
_cell.angle_gamma   90.00
#
_symmetry.space_group_name_H-M   'P 1'
#
loop_
_entity.id
_entity.type
_entity.pdbx_description
1 polymer ?
#
loop_
_entity_poly.entity_id
_entity_poly.type
_entity_poly.pdbx_seq_one_letter_code
_entity_poly.pdbx_strand_id
1 'polypeptide(L)'
;MKSSNIFVYLELTKFTQNLSLEVSSIKSELIAQHAYFKIIPSNLFSDYLSADWNLLCEKVNRLGPVVDSGGRVIINNIKHTIQNMTDTECFEIALSLQALQQKVADEFR
;
A
#
# COMPACT_ATOMS: atom_id res chain seq x y z
N MET A 1 17.32 2.46 -18.43
CA MET A 1 16.52 2.00 -17.27
C MET A 1 15.13 2.54 -17.43
N LYS A 2 14.10 1.75 -17.17
CA LYS A 2 12.71 2.22 -17.25
C LYS A 2 12.41 3.06 -16.00
N SER A 3 12.01 4.31 -16.17
CA SER A 3 11.48 5.14 -15.09
C SER A 3 10.05 4.71 -14.73
N SER A 4 9.60 5.03 -13.52
CA SER A 4 8.21 4.81 -13.14
C SER A 4 7.27 5.59 -14.05
N ASN A 5 6.06 5.07 -14.20
CA ASN A 5 4.99 5.75 -14.93
C ASN A 5 4.46 6.93 -14.10
N ILE A 6 4.11 8.04 -14.74
CA ILE A 6 3.52 9.21 -14.07
C ILE A 6 2.27 8.88 -13.25
N PHE A 7 1.50 7.86 -13.66
CA PHE A 7 0.38 7.33 -12.90
C PHE A 7 0.79 6.90 -11.49
N VAL A 8 1.93 6.20 -11.36
CA VAL A 8 2.45 5.76 -10.05
C VAL A 8 2.77 6.97 -9.18
N TYR A 9 3.45 7.97 -9.72
CA TYR A 9 3.75 9.20 -8.98
C TYR A 9 2.48 9.88 -8.45
N LEU A 10 1.46 10.03 -9.30
CA LEU A 10 0.21 10.68 -8.92
C LEU A 10 -0.57 9.88 -7.88
N GLU A 11 -0.79 8.58 -8.10
CA GLU A 11 -1.59 7.76 -7.20
C GLU A 11 -0.87 7.47 -5.88
N LEU A 12 0.44 7.23 -5.91
CA LEU A 12 1.22 7.03 -4.68
C LEU A 12 1.30 8.31 -3.85
N THR A 13 1.39 9.47 -4.49
CA THR A 13 1.31 10.77 -3.80
C THR A 13 -0.05 10.96 -3.13
N LYS A 14 -1.16 10.68 -3.82
CA LYS A 14 -2.50 10.75 -3.21
C LYS A 14 -2.64 9.75 -2.06
N PHE A 15 -2.08 8.55 -2.22
CA PHE A 15 -2.11 7.54 -1.18
C PHE A 15 -1.38 8.04 0.08
N THR A 16 -0.14 8.49 -0.03
CA THR A 16 0.67 8.91 1.12
C THR A 16 0.24 10.23 1.75
N GLN A 17 -0.34 11.17 0.98
CA GLN A 17 -0.88 12.43 1.50
C GLN A 17 -2.00 12.23 2.53
N ASN A 18 -2.71 11.11 2.46
CA ASN A 18 -3.80 10.77 3.38
C ASN A 18 -3.35 9.90 4.56
N LEU A 19 -2.04 9.79 4.81
CA LEU A 19 -1.46 9.07 5.94
C LEU A 19 -0.79 10.07 6.89
N SER A 20 -1.30 10.19 8.12
CA SER A 20 -0.86 11.16 9.12
C SER A 20 0.43 10.77 9.86
N LEU A 21 0.82 9.49 9.78
CA LEU A 21 1.86 8.87 10.61
C LEU A 21 1.61 8.93 12.13
N GLU A 22 0.39 9.20 12.56
CA GLU A 22 0.03 9.11 13.97
C GLU A 22 -0.31 7.65 14.32
N VAL A 23 0.40 7.06 15.29
CA VAL A 23 0.21 5.64 15.66
C VAL A 23 -1.25 5.32 16.00
N SER A 24 -1.96 6.27 16.60
CA SER A 24 -3.36 6.12 17.01
C SER A 24 -4.38 6.09 15.85
N SER A 25 -4.03 6.60 14.65
CA SER A 25 -4.94 6.67 13.50
C SER A 25 -4.43 5.95 12.25
N ILE A 26 -3.14 5.62 12.18
CA ILE A 26 -2.53 5.09 10.95
C ILE A 26 -3.18 3.80 10.44
N LYS A 27 -3.63 2.94 11.37
CA LYS A 27 -4.30 1.69 11.02
C LYS A 27 -5.65 1.94 10.32
N SER A 28 -6.46 2.87 10.85
CA SER A 28 -7.76 3.19 10.24
C SER A 28 -7.60 3.91 8.90
N GLU A 29 -6.58 4.76 8.76
CA GLU A 29 -6.20 5.42 7.51
C GLU A 29 -5.76 4.41 6.45
N LEU A 30 -4.87 3.46 6.78
CA LEU A 30 -4.46 2.39 5.86
C LEU A 30 -5.65 1.51 5.45
N ILE A 31 -6.59 1.23 6.35
CA ILE A 31 -7.83 0.51 6.01
C ILE A 31 -8.67 1.31 5.02
N ALA A 32 -8.81 2.63 5.22
CA ALA A 32 -9.56 3.48 4.31
C ALA A 32 -8.94 3.50 2.91
N GLN A 33 -7.61 3.47 2.84
CA GLN A 33 -6.83 3.59 1.60
C GLN A 33 -6.36 2.26 1.01
N HIS A 34 -6.72 1.11 1.61
CA HIS A 34 -6.23 -0.22 1.22
C HIS A 34 -6.41 -0.58 -0.28
N ALA A 35 -7.35 0.07 -0.98
CA ALA A 35 -7.59 -0.16 -2.40
C ALA A 35 -6.38 0.25 -3.28
N TYR A 36 -5.54 1.18 -2.83
CA TYR A 36 -4.35 1.61 -3.56
C TYR A 36 -3.37 0.46 -3.85
N PHE A 37 -3.26 -0.52 -2.94
CA PHE A 37 -2.45 -1.72 -3.17
C PHE A 37 -2.94 -2.59 -4.34
N LYS A 38 -4.18 -2.40 -4.82
CA LYS A 38 -4.69 -3.05 -6.03
C LYS A 38 -4.70 -2.13 -7.25
N ILE A 39 -4.88 -0.82 -7.03
CA ILE A 39 -4.97 0.18 -8.11
C ILE A 39 -3.60 0.48 -8.73
N ILE A 40 -2.53 0.43 -7.94
CA ILE A 40 -1.17 0.71 -8.43
C ILE A 40 -0.48 -0.61 -8.78
N PRO A 41 -0.37 -0.97 -10.08
CA PRO A 41 0.29 -2.21 -10.47
C PRO A 41 1.82 -2.06 -10.45
N SER A 42 2.51 -3.12 -10.02
CA SER A 42 3.97 -3.14 -9.86
C SER A 42 4.73 -2.91 -11.17
N ASN A 43 4.18 -3.35 -12.30
CA ASN A 43 4.78 -3.19 -13.62
C ASN A 43 4.80 -1.74 -14.13
N LEU A 44 4.18 -0.79 -13.41
CA LEU A 44 4.26 0.64 -13.73
C LEU A 44 5.37 1.35 -12.95
N PHE A 45 6.01 0.71 -11.98
CA PHE A 45 7.23 1.24 -11.35
C PHE A 45 8.45 1.04 -12.25
N SER A 46 9.54 1.74 -11.92
CA SER A 46 10.87 1.38 -12.42
C SER A 46 11.29 -0.01 -11.93
N ASP A 47 12.24 -0.62 -12.64
CA ASP A 47 12.70 -1.98 -12.29
C ASP A 47 13.21 -2.04 -10.84
N TYR A 48 13.87 -0.97 -10.38
CA TYR A 48 14.39 -0.85 -9.01
C TYR A 48 13.27 -0.68 -7.97
N LEU A 49 12.27 0.16 -8.23
CA LEU A 49 11.21 0.47 -7.26
C LEU A 49 10.06 -0.54 -7.27
N SER A 50 9.96 -1.35 -8.33
CA SER A 50 8.96 -2.42 -8.42
C SER A 50 9.12 -3.48 -7.32
N ALA A 51 10.37 -3.78 -6.92
CA ALA A 51 10.66 -4.72 -5.85
C ALA A 51 10.18 -4.19 -4.49
N ASP A 52 10.46 -2.92 -4.19
CA ASP A 52 10.00 -2.25 -2.95
C ASP A 52 8.46 -2.27 -2.85
N TRP A 53 7.78 -1.99 -3.97
CA TRP A 53 6.32 -2.06 -4.02
C TRP A 53 5.78 -3.48 -3.84
N ASN A 54 6.39 -4.48 -4.47
CA ASN A 54 5.97 -5.87 -4.32
C ASN A 54 6.11 -6.35 -2.87
N LEU A 55 7.21 -6.02 -2.19
CA LEU A 55 7.41 -6.34 -0.78
C LEU A 55 6.34 -5.71 0.12
N LEU A 56 5.94 -4.48 -0.17
CA LEU A 56 4.82 -3.82 0.51
C LEU A 56 3.50 -4.56 0.28
N CYS A 57 3.18 -4.88 -0.98
CA CYS A 57 1.99 -5.63 -1.36
C CYS A 57 1.93 -7.02 -0.69
N GLU A 58 3.06 -7.72 -0.60
CA GLU A 58 3.14 -9.03 0.07
C GLU A 58 2.82 -8.90 1.57
N LYS A 59 3.39 -7.90 2.26
CA LYS A 59 3.13 -7.67 3.69
C LYS A 59 1.66 -7.47 4.00
N VAL A 60 0.95 -6.72 3.15
CA VAL A 60 -0.48 -6.43 3.32
C VAL A 60 -1.41 -7.46 2.68
N ASN A 61 -0.88 -8.53 2.08
CA ASN A 61 -1.67 -9.56 1.38
C ASN A 61 -1.48 -10.96 1.98
N ARG A 62 -0.95 -11.07 3.20
CA ARG A 62 -0.63 -12.35 3.84
C ARG A 62 -1.86 -13.15 4.28
N LEU A 63 -2.97 -12.48 4.59
CA LEU A 63 -4.23 -13.13 4.96
C LEU A 63 -5.15 -13.27 3.75
N GLY A 64 -5.86 -14.39 3.65
CA GLY A 64 -6.93 -14.58 2.68
C GLY A 64 -8.14 -13.67 2.93
N PRO A 65 -9.08 -13.55 1.98
CA PRO A 65 -10.33 -12.83 2.21
C PRO A 65 -11.18 -13.51 3.29
N VAL A 66 -12.00 -12.73 3.97
CA VAL A 66 -13.04 -13.27 4.87
C VAL A 66 -14.28 -13.55 4.04
N VAL A 67 -14.83 -14.75 4.18
CA VAL A 67 -16.05 -15.20 3.48
C VAL A 67 -17.18 -15.45 4.47
N ASP A 68 -18.42 -15.26 4.03
CA ASP A 68 -19.61 -15.65 4.78
C ASP A 68 -19.91 -17.16 4.66
N SER A 69 -20.98 -17.63 5.32
CA SER A 69 -21.41 -19.03 5.28
C SER A 69 -21.83 -19.51 3.87
N GLY A 70 -22.09 -18.59 2.94
CA GLY A 70 -22.38 -18.86 1.53
C GLY A 70 -21.15 -18.75 0.62
N GLY A 71 -19.97 -18.51 1.17
CA GLY A 71 -18.71 -18.37 0.42
C GLY A 71 -18.52 -17.00 -0.25
N ARG A 72 -19.33 -15.99 0.08
CA ARG A 72 -19.19 -14.63 -0.49
C ARG A 72 -18.15 -13.85 0.29
N VAL A 73 -17.26 -13.15 -0.43
CA VAL A 73 -16.24 -12.29 0.20
C VAL A 73 -16.89 -11.08 0.85
N ILE A 74 -16.74 -10.95 2.17
CA ILE A 74 -17.21 -9.81 2.97
C ILE A 74 -16.08 -8.82 3.29
N ILE A 75 -14.85 -9.30 3.37
CA ILE A 75 -13.65 -8.47 3.56
C ILE A 75 -12.57 -8.99 2.63
N ASN A 76 -12.00 -8.12 1.79
CA ASN A 76 -10.91 -8.53 0.94
C ASN A 76 -9.64 -8.81 1.76
N ASN A 77 -8.79 -9.68 1.23
CA ASN A 77 -7.48 -10.06 1.74
C ASN A 77 -6.64 -8.90 2.31
N ILE A 78 -6.57 -7.77 1.60
CA ILE A 78 -5.73 -6.64 2.02
C ILE A 78 -6.32 -5.95 3.25
N LYS A 79 -7.61 -5.63 3.22
CA LYS A 79 -8.32 -5.05 4.36
C LYS A 79 -8.26 -5.98 5.58
N HIS A 80 -8.46 -7.28 5.35
CA HIS A 80 -8.39 -8.29 6.40
C HIS A 80 -7.00 -8.36 7.04
N THR A 81 -5.95 -8.31 6.22
CA THR A 81 -4.56 -8.28 6.71
C THR A 81 -4.31 -7.04 7.57
N ILE A 82 -4.61 -5.84 7.07
CA ILE A 82 -4.35 -4.58 7.79
C ILE A 82 -5.16 -4.52 9.09
N GLN A 83 -6.40 -5.00 9.10
CA GLN A 83 -7.22 -5.08 10.32
C GLN A 83 -6.58 -5.94 11.42
N ASN A 84 -5.77 -6.94 11.06
CA ASN A 84 -5.08 -7.84 11.98
C ASN A 84 -3.60 -7.48 12.20
N MET A 85 -3.10 -6.40 11.60
CA MET A 85 -1.77 -5.87 11.89
C MET A 85 -1.78 -5.10 13.22
N THR A 86 -0.65 -5.12 13.92
CA THR A 86 -0.39 -4.21 15.04
C THR A 86 -0.23 -2.78 14.54
N ASP A 87 -0.40 -1.80 15.43
CA ASP A 87 -0.21 -0.39 15.06
C ASP A 87 1.24 -0.10 14.64
N THR A 88 2.22 -0.78 15.25
CA THR A 88 3.63 -0.72 14.84
C THR A 88 3.83 -1.21 13.41
N GLU A 89 3.26 -2.37 13.05
CA GLU A 89 3.35 -2.86 11.67
C GLU A 89 2.69 -1.89 10.68
N CYS A 90 1.54 -1.31 11.05
CA CYS A 90 0.86 -0.31 10.22
C CYS A 90 1.72 0.95 10.02
N PHE A 91 2.35 1.41 11.09
CA PHE A 91 3.27 2.55 11.06
C PHE A 91 4.49 2.27 10.17
N GLU A 92 5.10 1.10 10.26
CA GLU A 92 6.23 0.68 9.41
C GLU A 92 5.87 0.62 7.92
N ILE A 93 4.65 0.17 7.59
CA ILE A 93 4.12 0.20 6.22
C ILE A 93 3.99 1.65 5.74
N ALA A 94 3.42 2.53 6.56
CA ALA A 94 3.24 3.93 6.21
C ALA A 94 4.57 4.66 5.95
N LEU A 95 5.58 4.42 6.79
CA LEU A 95 6.93 4.93 6.58
C LEU A 95 7.54 4.43 5.27
N SER A 96 7.37 3.13 5.00
CA SER A 96 7.88 2.51 3.77
C SER A 96 7.18 3.05 2.52
N LEU A 97 5.88 3.35 2.59
CA LEU A 97 5.11 4.01 1.53
C LEU A 97 5.60 5.44 1.27
N GLN A 98 5.86 6.22 2.32
CA GLN A 98 6.42 7.57 2.18
C GLN A 98 7.82 7.54 1.57
N ALA A 99 8.69 6.65 2.02
CA ALA A 99 10.02 6.49 1.45
C ALA A 99 9.95 6.10 -0.04
N LEU A 100 9.07 5.16 -0.41
CA LEU A 100 8.85 4.79 -1.80
C LEU A 100 8.32 5.97 -2.64
N GLN A 101 7.39 6.75 -2.09
CA GLN A 101 6.85 7.94 -2.77
C GLN A 101 7.96 8.97 -3.05
N GLN A 102 8.85 9.20 -2.09
CA GLN A 102 9.98 10.10 -2.30
C GLN A 102 10.92 9.59 -3.39
N LYS A 103 11.26 8.28 -3.38
CA LYS A 103 12.08 7.67 -4.44
C LYS A 103 11.44 7.80 -5.82
N VAL A 104 10.12 7.56 -5.93
CA VAL A 104 9.39 7.76 -7.19
C VAL A 104 9.44 9.22 -7.61
N ALA A 105 9.23 10.18 -6.70
CA ALA A 105 9.28 11.61 -7.00
C ALA A 105 10.65 12.05 -7.54
N ASP A 106 11.74 11.47 -7.03
CA ASP A 106 13.10 11.76 -7.50
C ASP A 106 13.36 11.30 -8.95
N GLU A 107 12.58 10.35 -9.48
CA GLU A 107 12.65 9.95 -10.90
C GLU A 107 12.04 10.97 -11.88
N PHE A 108 11.29 11.96 -11.37
CA PHE A 108 10.61 13.01 -12.16
C PHE A 108 11.20 14.42 -11.95
N ARG A 109 12.33 14.51 -11.24
CA ARG A 109 13.10 15.75 -11.06
C ARG A 109 14.18 15.85 -12.14
#